data_AF-A0A1C4BC28-F1
#
_entry.id   AF-A0A1C4BC28-F1
#
_cell.length_a   1.000
_cell.length_b   1.000
_cell.length_c   1.000
_cell.angle_alpha   90.00
_cell.angle_beta   90.00
_cell.angle_gamma   90.00
#
_symmetry.space_group_name_H-M   'P 1'
#
loop_
_entity.id
_entity.type
_entity.pdbx_description
1 polymer ?
#
loop_
_entity_poly.entity_id
_entity_poly.type
_entity_poly.pdbx_seq_one_letter_code
_entity_poly.pdbx_strand_id
1 'polypeptide(L)'
;MVYTDLVTGDQLSGLNSLFNANIGSNYNFYLGGVAKYPDLSYTVYGLINHGNKTAAASIIDATIRGTVLSGMFSEYATNTGTVYPQGVRPSTFSACALIDFVWLKNGFDYDKGFPHVVNVFNGARGVSNIRFDEQNLNITANNGHYSFTGSFLNQPTTLTLDTTLVAPVPLGAPEQVATHPGSGDLCISWWKFYPNPLRDYLNVTFYLSRPERVLLRIFDQAGRPRAARYERLSQGTHQMVFDTHRYAAGVYYCNLTTSGEKKCGKFIKIP
;
A
#
# COMPACT_ATOMS: atom_id res chain seq x y z
N MET A 1 6.21 -4.65 -23.40
CA MET A 1 6.74 -5.74 -22.56
C MET A 1 7.86 -5.16 -21.71
N VAL A 2 7.64 -4.91 -20.42
CA VAL A 2 8.70 -4.82 -19.40
C VAL A 2 8.04 -5.21 -18.08
N TYR A 3 8.14 -6.50 -17.75
CA TYR A 3 7.78 -7.03 -16.43
C TYR A 3 8.89 -6.66 -15.44
N THR A 4 8.51 -6.42 -14.18
CA THR A 4 9.36 -6.10 -13.01
C THR A 4 10.36 -7.19 -12.59
N ASP A 5 10.67 -8.14 -13.49
CA ASP A 5 11.60 -9.26 -13.27
C ASP A 5 12.96 -9.04 -13.95
N LEU A 6 13.21 -7.87 -14.55
CA LEU A 6 14.37 -7.64 -15.44
C LEU A 6 15.64 -7.11 -14.76
N VAL A 7 15.62 -6.79 -13.47
CA VAL A 7 16.80 -6.27 -12.77
C VAL A 7 17.43 -7.39 -11.96
N THR A 8 18.41 -8.09 -12.55
CA THR A 8 19.16 -9.18 -11.90
C THR A 8 20.66 -9.01 -12.11
N GLY A 9 21.48 -9.77 -11.37
CA GLY A 9 22.94 -9.78 -11.52
C GLY A 9 23.61 -8.42 -11.28
N ASP A 10 24.62 -8.10 -12.09
CA ASP A 10 25.45 -6.90 -11.93
C ASP A 10 24.66 -5.59 -12.08
N GLN A 11 23.58 -5.58 -12.87
CA GLN A 11 22.70 -4.41 -12.99
C GLN A 11 21.94 -4.13 -11.70
N LEU A 12 21.44 -5.18 -11.02
CA LEU A 12 20.83 -5.03 -9.70
C LEU A 12 21.87 -4.54 -8.68
N SER A 13 23.08 -5.09 -8.73
CA SER A 13 24.18 -4.68 -7.86
C SER A 13 24.59 -3.21 -8.07
N GLY A 14 24.70 -2.78 -9.33
CA GLY A 14 25.01 -1.39 -9.70
C GLY A 14 23.90 -0.41 -9.31
N LEU A 15 22.64 -0.77 -9.54
CA LEU A 15 21.49 0.03 -9.09
C LEU A 15 21.41 0.11 -7.57
N ASN A 16 21.65 -0.98 -6.85
CA ASN A 16 21.72 -0.99 -5.39
C ASN A 16 22.91 -0.14 -4.88
N SER A 17 24.05 -0.19 -5.56
CA SER A 17 25.22 0.62 -5.21
C SER A 17 24.95 2.10 -5.41
N LEU A 18 24.32 2.48 -6.53
CA LEU A 18 23.90 3.86 -6.79
C LEU A 18 22.84 4.31 -5.79
N PHE A 19 21.85 3.47 -5.51
CA PHE A 19 20.84 3.71 -4.48
C PHE A 19 21.52 3.97 -3.12
N ASN A 20 22.40 3.07 -2.67
CA ASN A 20 23.08 3.18 -1.37
C ASN A 20 24.02 4.38 -1.28
N ALA A 21 24.72 4.73 -2.37
CA ALA A 21 25.55 5.92 -2.43
C ALA A 21 24.74 7.21 -2.27
N ASN A 22 23.46 7.20 -2.68
CA ASN A 22 22.56 8.35 -2.56
C ASN A 22 21.63 8.28 -1.32
N ILE A 23 21.52 7.12 -0.66
CA ILE A 23 20.52 6.82 0.41
C ILE A 23 21.18 6.33 1.72
N GLY A 24 22.47 6.62 1.92
CA GLY A 24 23.19 6.27 3.16
C GLY A 24 22.77 7.09 4.39
N SER A 25 22.70 6.44 5.56
CA SER A 25 22.27 7.02 6.85
C SER A 25 23.15 8.15 7.39
N ASN A 26 24.40 8.24 6.93
CA ASN A 26 25.39 9.21 7.41
C ASN A 26 25.39 10.51 6.61
N TYR A 27 24.60 10.58 5.54
CA TYR A 27 24.38 11.81 4.79
C TYR A 27 22.98 12.33 5.07
N ASN A 28 22.85 13.66 5.03
CA ASN A 28 21.56 14.32 4.98
C ASN A 28 20.76 13.66 3.85
N PHE A 29 19.82 12.81 4.22
CA PHE A 29 18.99 12.04 3.30
C PHE A 29 18.32 12.96 2.28
N TYR A 30 18.82 12.94 1.05
CA TYR A 30 18.42 13.84 -0.02
C TYR A 30 17.56 13.09 -1.03
N LEU A 31 16.27 13.42 -1.05
CA LEU A 31 15.37 13.12 -2.17
C LEU A 31 14.68 14.38 -2.71
N GLY A 32 15.11 15.57 -2.23
CA GLY A 32 14.53 16.85 -2.61
C GLY A 32 14.73 17.14 -4.11
N GLY A 33 13.65 17.04 -4.89
CA GLY A 33 13.66 17.19 -6.34
C GLY A 33 13.86 15.89 -7.13
N VAL A 34 14.11 14.76 -6.47
CA VAL A 34 14.33 13.45 -7.12
C VAL A 34 13.14 12.50 -6.97
N ALA A 35 12.51 12.48 -5.78
CA ALA A 35 11.34 11.63 -5.53
C ALA A 35 10.40 12.27 -4.50
N LYS A 36 9.10 12.26 -4.79
CA LYS A 36 8.02 12.69 -3.91
C LYS A 36 7.08 11.52 -3.64
N TYR A 37 6.08 11.70 -2.78
CA TYR A 37 4.98 10.73 -2.76
C TYR A 37 4.24 10.77 -4.12
N PRO A 38 3.85 9.65 -4.75
CA PRO A 38 3.96 8.26 -4.30
C PRO A 38 5.26 7.53 -4.72
N ASP A 39 6.18 8.16 -5.45
CA ASP A 39 7.45 7.53 -5.88
C ASP A 39 8.25 6.95 -4.69
N LEU A 40 8.25 7.70 -3.58
CA LEU A 40 8.83 7.26 -2.30
C LEU A 40 8.16 6.00 -1.76
N SER A 41 6.83 5.91 -1.81
CA SER A 41 6.13 4.75 -1.26
C SER A 41 6.38 3.51 -2.12
N TYR A 42 6.40 3.64 -3.45
CA TYR A 42 6.77 2.52 -4.31
C TYR A 42 8.19 2.00 -4.06
N THR A 43 9.12 2.92 -3.84
CA THR A 43 10.50 2.56 -3.51
C THR A 43 10.55 1.82 -2.17
N VAL A 44 9.87 2.34 -1.14
CA VAL A 44 9.80 1.69 0.18
C VAL A 44 9.14 0.32 0.09
N TYR A 45 7.99 0.19 -0.57
CA TYR A 45 7.31 -1.11 -0.75
C TYR A 45 8.17 -2.10 -1.55
N GLY A 46 8.86 -1.63 -2.60
CA GLY A 46 9.80 -2.44 -3.36
C GLY A 46 10.94 -2.96 -2.47
N LEU A 47 11.57 -2.07 -1.69
CA LEU A 47 12.63 -2.45 -0.75
C LEU A 47 12.14 -3.44 0.30
N ILE A 48 10.92 -3.27 0.84
CA ILE A 48 10.32 -4.21 1.79
C ILE A 48 10.10 -5.59 1.13
N ASN A 49 9.56 -5.62 -0.10
CA ASN A 49 9.29 -6.87 -0.83
C ASN A 49 10.57 -7.62 -1.21
N HIS A 50 11.66 -6.89 -1.51
CA HIS A 50 13.00 -7.45 -1.70
C HIS A 50 13.79 -7.52 -0.38
N GLY A 51 13.12 -7.25 0.75
CA GLY A 51 13.57 -7.24 2.13
C GLY A 51 14.91 -6.57 2.43
N ASN A 52 15.16 -5.48 1.71
CA ASN A 52 16.15 -4.49 2.06
C ASN A 52 15.60 -3.55 3.17
N LYS A 53 15.46 -4.11 4.39
CA LYS A 53 14.86 -3.41 5.54
C LYS A 53 15.63 -2.16 5.94
N THR A 54 16.96 -2.19 5.93
CA THR A 54 17.80 -1.06 6.34
C THR A 54 17.61 0.15 5.42
N ALA A 55 17.53 -0.08 4.11
CA ALA A 55 17.22 0.97 3.15
C ALA A 55 15.79 1.51 3.32
N ALA A 56 14.80 0.63 3.45
CA ALA A 56 13.41 1.02 3.67
C ALA A 56 13.27 1.87 4.95
N ALA A 57 13.89 1.42 6.05
CA ALA A 57 13.92 2.12 7.33
C ALA A 57 14.54 3.51 7.19
N SER A 58 15.65 3.63 6.47
CA SER A 58 16.33 4.91 6.23
C SER A 58 15.44 5.90 5.47
N ILE A 59 14.73 5.43 4.43
CA ILE A 59 13.79 6.28 3.68
C ILE A 59 12.62 6.73 4.55
N ILE A 60 12.01 5.81 5.29
CA ILE A 60 10.88 6.08 6.18
C ILE A 60 11.28 7.13 7.23
N ASP A 61 12.36 6.91 7.97
CA ASP A 61 12.78 7.80 9.06
C ASP A 61 13.17 9.18 8.55
N ALA A 62 13.90 9.23 7.45
CA ALA A 62 14.35 10.49 6.92
C ALA A 62 13.21 11.32 6.31
N THR A 63 12.23 10.68 5.68
CA THR A 63 11.05 11.37 5.15
C THR A 63 10.16 11.89 6.27
N ILE A 64 9.95 11.10 7.34
CA ILE A 64 9.24 11.56 8.55
C ILE A 64 9.96 12.76 9.15
N ARG A 65 11.28 12.65 9.38
CA ARG A 65 12.11 13.71 9.94
C ARG A 65 12.05 14.97 9.09
N GLY A 66 12.23 14.86 7.77
CA GLY A 66 12.19 15.98 6.84
C GLY A 66 10.82 16.67 6.82
N THR A 67 9.74 15.89 6.81
CA THR A 67 8.38 16.44 6.84
C THR A 67 8.11 17.19 8.14
N VAL A 68 8.45 16.61 9.29
CA VAL A 68 8.25 17.24 10.61
C VAL A 68 9.10 18.50 10.77
N LEU A 69 10.39 18.44 10.44
CA LEU A 69 11.31 19.58 10.60
C LEU A 69 11.01 20.73 9.61
N SER A 70 10.38 20.44 8.47
CA SER A 70 10.00 21.49 7.51
C SER A 70 8.89 22.42 8.02
N GLY A 71 8.12 22.00 9.03
CA GLY A 71 7.04 22.82 9.62
C GLY A 71 5.83 23.06 8.72
N MET A 72 5.80 22.53 7.48
CA MET A 72 4.68 22.66 6.55
C MET A 72 4.66 21.49 5.59
N PHE A 73 3.46 20.98 5.27
CA PHE A 73 3.35 19.96 4.24
C PHE A 73 3.70 20.51 2.86
N SER A 74 4.62 19.87 2.16
CA SER A 74 5.15 20.30 0.89
C SER A 74 5.38 19.13 -0.07
N GLU A 75 5.78 19.43 -1.31
CA GLU A 75 6.10 18.39 -2.28
C GLU A 75 7.34 17.59 -1.87
N TYR A 76 8.35 18.28 -1.34
CA TYR A 76 9.53 17.72 -0.69
C TYR A 76 10.12 18.71 0.31
N ALA A 77 10.95 18.23 1.24
CA ALA A 77 11.72 19.06 2.16
C ALA A 77 13.18 19.20 1.66
N THR A 78 13.81 20.36 1.86
CA THR A 78 15.24 20.54 1.58
C THR A 78 16.11 19.92 2.66
N ASN A 79 17.41 19.75 2.36
CA ASN A 79 18.37 19.44 3.41
C ASN A 79 19.79 20.00 3.23
N THR A 80 20.01 21.00 2.37
CA THR A 80 21.28 21.76 2.37
C THR A 80 21.30 22.70 3.59
N GLY A 81 21.63 22.15 4.76
CA GLY A 81 21.64 22.87 6.04
C GLY A 81 20.28 22.77 6.74
N THR A 82 19.61 23.91 6.92
CA THR A 82 18.29 23.96 7.57
C THR A 82 17.22 23.30 6.70
N VAL A 83 16.38 22.46 7.30
CA VAL A 83 15.24 21.83 6.62
C VAL A 83 14.13 22.87 6.43
N TYR A 84 13.69 23.09 5.20
CA TYR A 84 12.54 23.95 4.88
C TYR A 84 11.69 23.35 3.75
N PRO A 85 10.38 23.67 3.67
CA PRO A 85 9.47 23.05 2.73
C PRO A 85 9.76 23.58 1.31
N GLN A 86 9.66 22.74 0.26
CA GLN A 86 9.88 23.08 -1.15
C GLN A 86 8.84 22.49 -2.11
N GLY A 87 8.80 23.03 -3.33
CA GLY A 87 7.79 22.71 -4.34
C GLY A 87 6.40 23.27 -3.99
N VAL A 88 5.34 22.51 -4.26
CA VAL A 88 3.95 22.88 -3.90
C VAL A 88 3.78 22.91 -2.38
N ARG A 89 3.12 23.96 -1.87
CA ARG A 89 2.89 24.25 -0.43
C ARG A 89 1.54 24.98 -0.24
N PRO A 90 0.63 24.52 0.65
CA PRO A 90 0.63 23.21 1.29
C PRO A 90 0.45 22.11 0.24
N SER A 91 0.91 20.90 0.54
CA SER A 91 0.84 19.77 -0.39
C SER A 91 0.35 18.49 0.28
N THR A 92 -0.42 17.71 -0.47
CA THR A 92 -0.81 16.37 -0.04
C THR A 92 0.34 15.38 -0.09
N PHE A 93 1.43 15.65 -0.84
CA PHE A 93 2.52 14.68 -1.02
C PHE A 93 3.22 14.32 0.29
N SER A 94 3.77 15.30 1.02
CA SER A 94 4.39 15.00 2.31
C SER A 94 3.37 14.62 3.39
N ALA A 95 2.11 15.08 3.28
CA ALA A 95 1.05 14.67 4.20
C ALA A 95 0.75 13.16 4.07
N CYS A 96 0.57 12.68 2.83
CA CYS A 96 0.41 11.26 2.53
C CYS A 96 1.65 10.46 2.93
N ALA A 97 2.85 10.94 2.61
CA ALA A 97 4.09 10.28 3.02
C ALA A 97 4.20 10.15 4.54
N LEU A 98 3.86 11.19 5.30
CA LEU A 98 3.90 11.16 6.75
C LEU A 98 2.93 10.12 7.32
N ILE A 99 1.68 10.09 6.84
CA ILE A 99 0.67 9.11 7.29
C ILE A 99 1.16 7.69 7.00
N ASP A 100 1.54 7.43 5.75
CA ASP A 100 1.96 6.11 5.28
C ASP A 100 3.19 5.61 6.03
N PHE A 101 4.22 6.45 6.13
CA PHE A 101 5.50 6.04 6.71
C PHE A 101 5.43 5.95 8.23
N VAL A 102 4.58 6.72 8.90
CA VAL A 102 4.29 6.52 10.33
C VAL A 102 3.62 5.16 10.54
N TRP A 103 2.70 4.74 9.66
CA TRP A 103 2.06 3.43 9.75
C TRP A 103 3.07 2.30 9.51
N LEU A 104 3.88 2.39 8.46
CA LEU A 104 4.95 1.41 8.17
C LEU A 104 5.97 1.33 9.29
N LYS A 105 6.38 2.49 9.85
CA LYS A 105 7.26 2.56 11.02
C LYS A 105 6.69 1.85 12.24
N ASN A 106 5.36 1.84 12.38
CA ASN A 106 4.66 1.16 13.46
C ASN A 106 4.23 -0.28 13.12
N GLY A 107 4.69 -0.82 12.00
CA GLY A 107 4.49 -2.20 11.61
C GLY A 107 3.16 -2.48 10.91
N PHE A 108 2.51 -1.44 10.39
CA PHE A 108 1.26 -1.52 9.65
C PHE A 108 1.43 -1.10 8.19
N ASP A 109 0.91 -1.90 7.27
CA ASP A 109 0.86 -1.60 5.84
C ASP A 109 -0.59 -1.68 5.35
N TYR A 110 -1.05 -0.61 4.68
CA TYR A 110 -2.40 -0.48 4.14
C TYR A 110 -2.43 -0.47 2.59
N ASP A 111 -1.28 -0.61 1.94
CA ASP A 111 -1.10 -0.38 0.51
C ASP A 111 -2.00 -1.26 -0.39
N LYS A 112 -2.28 -2.47 0.10
CA LYS A 112 -3.08 -3.47 -0.60
C LYS A 112 -4.59 -3.34 -0.34
N GLY A 113 -5.02 -2.31 0.38
CA GLY A 113 -6.44 -2.07 0.70
C GLY A 113 -7.00 -3.00 1.79
N PHE A 114 -6.15 -3.81 2.42
CA PHE A 114 -6.46 -4.64 3.58
C PHE A 114 -5.35 -4.48 4.64
N PRO A 115 -5.63 -4.65 5.94
CA PRO A 115 -4.61 -4.65 6.97
C PRO A 115 -3.50 -5.70 6.75
N HIS A 116 -2.27 -5.24 6.56
CA HIS A 116 -1.07 -6.08 6.57
C HIS A 116 -0.11 -5.65 7.66
N VAL A 117 0.72 -6.60 8.10
CA VAL A 117 1.88 -6.28 8.93
C VAL A 117 3.18 -6.30 8.18
N VAL A 118 4.04 -5.38 8.60
CA VAL A 118 5.39 -5.22 8.07
C VAL A 118 6.38 -5.17 9.23
N ASN A 119 7.50 -5.87 9.08
CA ASN A 119 8.58 -5.90 10.08
C ASN A 119 9.81 -5.14 9.56
N VAL A 120 9.74 -3.80 9.53
CA VAL A 120 10.84 -2.95 9.06
C VAL A 120 11.78 -2.53 10.20
N PHE A 121 11.25 -2.23 11.39
CA PHE A 121 12.07 -1.79 12.53
C PHE A 121 11.82 -2.64 13.78
N ASN A 122 12.73 -2.55 14.75
CA ASN A 122 12.73 -3.32 16.01
C ASN A 122 12.15 -2.55 17.21
N GLY A 123 11.82 -3.25 18.30
CA GLY A 123 11.28 -2.65 19.52
C GLY A 123 9.76 -2.45 19.52
N ALA A 124 9.25 -1.97 20.66
CA ALA A 124 7.84 -1.78 20.93
C ALA A 124 7.23 -0.70 20.01
N ARG A 125 6.14 -1.06 19.34
CA ARG A 125 5.45 -0.24 18.33
C ARG A 125 3.99 -0.64 18.23
N GLY A 126 3.20 0.16 17.54
CA GLY A 126 1.83 -0.22 17.24
C GLY A 126 1.00 0.91 16.69
N VAL A 127 -0.15 0.54 16.14
CA VAL A 127 -1.19 1.48 15.72
C VAL A 127 -2.48 1.03 16.37
N SER A 128 -3.19 1.94 17.03
CA SER A 128 -4.44 1.64 17.71
C SER A 128 -5.59 2.43 17.10
N ASN A 129 -6.81 1.93 17.29
CA ASN A 129 -8.06 2.55 16.83
C ASN A 129 -8.10 2.83 15.33
N ILE A 130 -7.47 1.97 14.50
CA ILE A 130 -7.68 2.05 13.06
C ILE A 130 -9.12 1.63 12.78
N ARG A 131 -9.88 2.45 12.04
CA ARG A 131 -11.28 2.18 11.72
C ARG A 131 -11.43 1.61 10.32
N PHE A 132 -11.99 0.41 10.23
CA PHE A 132 -12.38 -0.25 8.99
C PHE A 132 -13.86 -0.58 9.07
N ASP A 133 -14.69 0.04 8.21
CA ASP A 133 -16.14 -0.13 8.20
C ASP A 133 -16.75 -0.09 9.63
N GLU A 134 -16.44 0.99 10.36
CA GLU A 134 -16.84 1.29 11.76
C GLU A 134 -16.22 0.40 12.86
N GLN A 135 -15.65 -0.76 12.48
CA GLN A 135 -14.94 -1.65 13.38
C GLN A 135 -13.53 -1.14 13.68
N ASN A 136 -12.99 -1.46 14.86
CA ASN A 136 -11.63 -1.07 15.23
C ASN A 136 -10.64 -2.23 15.08
N LEU A 137 -9.42 -1.87 14.66
CA LEU A 137 -8.25 -2.73 14.66
C LEU A 137 -7.13 -2.05 15.45
N ASN A 138 -6.54 -2.80 16.37
CA ASN A 138 -5.33 -2.43 17.08
C ASN A 138 -4.23 -3.43 16.77
N ILE A 139 -3.03 -2.91 16.61
CA ILE A 139 -1.82 -3.66 16.30
C ILE A 139 -0.78 -3.23 17.30
N THR A 140 -0.21 -4.17 18.03
CA THR A 140 1.02 -3.95 18.80
C THR A 140 2.08 -4.88 18.27
N ALA A 141 3.32 -4.43 18.28
CA ALA A 141 4.44 -5.30 17.96
C ALA A 141 5.63 -5.05 18.88
N ASN A 142 6.39 -6.10 19.14
CA ASN A 142 7.64 -6.04 19.85
C ASN A 142 8.58 -7.10 19.28
N ASN A 143 9.71 -6.67 18.72
CA ASN A 143 10.76 -7.55 18.20
C ASN A 143 10.25 -8.70 17.30
N GLY A 144 9.38 -8.38 16.34
CA GLY A 144 8.83 -9.38 15.40
C GLY A 144 7.61 -10.15 15.92
N HIS A 145 7.22 -9.98 17.19
CA HIS A 145 5.96 -10.50 17.73
C HIS A 145 4.87 -9.45 17.60
N TYR A 146 3.77 -9.79 16.94
CA TYR A 146 2.65 -8.91 16.69
C TYR A 146 1.39 -9.44 17.38
N SER A 147 0.66 -8.56 18.07
CA SER A 147 -0.65 -8.85 18.63
C SER A 147 -1.71 -7.95 18.01
N PHE A 148 -2.83 -8.55 17.67
CA PHE A 148 -3.95 -7.91 17.00
C PHE A 148 -5.20 -8.05 17.84
N THR A 149 -5.88 -6.94 18.05
CA THR A 149 -7.12 -6.87 18.83
C THR A 149 -8.11 -5.90 18.20
N GLY A 150 -9.34 -5.87 18.72
CA GLY A 150 -10.39 -4.99 18.23
C GLY A 150 -11.54 -5.77 17.56
N SER A 151 -12.63 -5.07 17.31
CA SER A 151 -13.88 -5.61 16.77
C SER A 151 -13.80 -5.98 15.30
N PHE A 152 -12.70 -5.64 14.60
CA PHE A 152 -12.43 -6.06 13.24
C PHE A 152 -12.09 -7.56 13.14
N LEU A 153 -11.62 -8.15 14.24
CA LEU A 153 -11.27 -9.56 14.30
C LEU A 153 -12.36 -10.35 15.03
N ASN A 154 -12.65 -11.55 14.54
CA ASN A 154 -13.52 -12.50 15.26
C ASN A 154 -12.95 -12.88 16.63
N GLN A 155 -11.62 -12.99 16.71
CA GLN A 155 -10.90 -13.27 17.94
C GLN A 155 -9.52 -12.60 17.90
N PRO A 156 -8.97 -12.20 19.07
CA PRO A 156 -7.60 -11.73 19.16
C PRO A 156 -6.63 -12.71 18.51
N THR A 157 -5.68 -12.19 17.74
CA THR A 157 -4.72 -13.00 16.98
C THR A 157 -3.31 -12.54 17.32
N THR A 158 -2.35 -13.47 17.33
CA THR A 158 -0.92 -13.17 17.51
C THR A 158 -0.15 -13.79 16.37
N LEU A 159 0.80 -13.06 15.78
CA LEU A 159 1.68 -13.54 14.72
C LEU A 159 3.13 -13.30 15.13
N THR A 160 4.01 -14.27 14.85
CA THR A 160 5.45 -14.09 14.94
C THR A 160 6.02 -14.05 13.53
N LEU A 161 6.80 -13.02 13.21
CA LEU A 161 7.47 -12.86 11.92
C LEU A 161 8.96 -13.15 12.10
N ASP A 162 9.36 -14.41 11.86
CA ASP A 162 10.72 -14.92 12.09
C ASP A 162 11.77 -14.45 11.06
N THR A 163 11.39 -13.73 10.00
CA THR A 163 12.30 -13.47 8.88
C THR A 163 12.80 -12.03 8.75
N THR A 164 14.05 -11.92 8.28
CA THR A 164 14.75 -10.70 7.85
C THR A 164 14.24 -10.13 6.52
N LEU A 165 13.29 -10.82 5.87
CA LEU A 165 12.53 -10.41 4.69
C LEU A 165 11.05 -10.76 4.91
N VAL A 166 10.16 -9.78 4.96
CA VAL A 166 8.72 -10.04 5.16
C VAL A 166 7.92 -9.30 4.10
N ALA A 167 7.39 -10.06 3.14
CA ALA A 167 6.27 -9.60 2.35
C ALA A 167 5.08 -9.34 3.29
N PRO A 168 4.26 -8.30 3.05
CA PRO A 168 3.16 -7.95 3.95
C PRO A 168 2.25 -9.16 4.21
N VAL A 169 2.15 -9.60 5.47
CA VAL A 169 1.30 -10.73 5.86
C VAL A 169 -0.13 -10.22 6.04
N PRO A 170 -1.11 -10.71 5.26
CA PRO A 170 -2.51 -10.37 5.48
C PRO A 170 -2.95 -10.85 6.86
N LEU A 171 -3.49 -9.93 7.66
CA LEU A 171 -4.24 -10.32 8.85
C LEU A 171 -5.55 -10.90 8.35
N GLY A 172 -5.92 -12.11 8.78
CA GLY A 172 -7.18 -12.68 8.35
C GLY A 172 -8.32 -11.70 8.62
N ALA A 173 -9.13 -11.41 7.59
CA ALA A 173 -10.53 -11.08 7.81
C ALA A 173 -11.17 -12.22 8.65
N PRO A 174 -12.37 -12.01 9.22
CA PRO A 174 -13.23 -13.13 9.63
C PRO A 174 -13.20 -14.24 8.55
N GLU A 175 -12.48 -15.32 8.83
CA GLU A 175 -12.26 -16.52 8.01
C GLU A 175 -11.84 -16.31 6.53
N GLN A 176 -10.52 -16.31 6.28
CA GLN A 176 -9.95 -16.86 5.04
C GLN A 176 -8.97 -17.99 5.39
N VAL A 177 -9.51 -19.18 5.68
CA VAL A 177 -8.73 -20.42 5.75
C VAL A 177 -8.53 -20.91 4.32
N ALA A 178 -7.30 -20.82 3.82
CA ALA A 178 -6.90 -21.56 2.63
C ALA A 178 -6.65 -23.03 3.01
N THR A 179 -7.71 -23.83 3.05
CA THR A 179 -7.64 -25.27 2.82
C THR A 179 -8.71 -25.65 1.80
N HIS A 180 -8.30 -25.99 0.58
CA HIS A 180 -9.14 -26.86 -0.26
C HIS A 180 -9.01 -28.28 0.31
N PRO A 181 -10.10 -29.06 0.46
CA PRO A 181 -11.31 -29.06 -0.36
C PRO A 181 -12.62 -28.96 0.45
N GLY A 182 -13.49 -28.02 0.07
CA GLY A 182 -14.83 -27.85 0.66
C GLY A 182 -15.36 -26.43 0.44
N SER A 183 -15.89 -26.17 -0.75
CA SER A 183 -16.46 -24.89 -1.18
C SER A 183 -17.70 -24.46 -0.40
N GLY A 184 -17.78 -23.17 -0.04
CA GLY A 184 -19.03 -22.42 0.12
C GLY A 184 -18.96 -21.35 1.19
N ASP A 185 -18.78 -20.07 0.83
CA ASP A 185 -19.55 -18.94 1.41
C ASP A 185 -19.10 -17.52 0.98
N LEU A 186 -17.87 -17.32 0.49
CA LEU A 186 -17.45 -16.00 -0.04
C LEU A 186 -18.13 -15.68 -1.37
N CYS A 187 -18.76 -14.52 -1.48
CA CYS A 187 -19.44 -14.08 -2.71
C CYS A 187 -18.43 -13.69 -3.80
N ILE A 188 -17.33 -13.02 -3.42
CA ILE A 188 -16.24 -12.64 -4.32
C ILE A 188 -15.02 -13.52 -4.01
N SER A 189 -14.75 -14.50 -4.85
CA SER A 189 -13.68 -15.48 -4.59
C SER A 189 -12.29 -14.96 -4.94
N TRP A 190 -12.18 -14.17 -6.01
CA TRP A 190 -10.94 -13.51 -6.42
C TRP A 190 -11.24 -12.32 -7.32
N TRP A 191 -10.25 -11.43 -7.47
CA TRP A 191 -10.30 -10.32 -8.41
C TRP A 191 -8.89 -9.85 -8.80
N LYS A 192 -8.78 -9.17 -9.95
CA LYS A 192 -7.52 -8.71 -10.52
C LYS A 192 -7.71 -7.43 -11.34
N PHE A 193 -6.69 -6.59 -11.32
CA PHE A 193 -6.54 -5.42 -12.18
C PHE A 193 -5.55 -5.73 -13.29
N TYR A 194 -5.91 -5.48 -14.55
CA TYR A 194 -5.00 -5.62 -15.67
C TYR A 194 -5.27 -4.61 -16.81
N PRO A 195 -4.23 -4.01 -17.42
CA PRO A 195 -2.85 -3.99 -16.93
C PRO A 195 -2.73 -3.19 -15.63
N ASN A 196 -1.62 -3.38 -14.90
CA ASN A 196 -1.24 -2.52 -13.79
C ASN A 196 0.29 -2.50 -13.71
N PRO A 197 0.97 -1.38 -14.01
CA PRO A 197 0.40 -0.07 -14.39
C PRO A 197 -0.37 -0.07 -15.71
N LEU A 198 -1.27 0.90 -15.90
CA LEU A 198 -2.14 1.03 -17.08
C LEU A 198 -2.04 2.40 -17.76
N ARG A 199 -2.37 2.43 -19.05
CA ARG A 199 -2.48 3.67 -19.85
C ARG A 199 -3.93 4.08 -20.03
N ASP A 200 -4.68 3.39 -20.88
CA ASP A 200 -5.98 3.92 -21.30
C ASP A 200 -7.16 3.15 -20.71
N TYR A 201 -6.96 1.86 -20.43
CA TYR A 201 -8.04 1.00 -19.95
C TYR A 201 -7.62 0.20 -18.73
N LEU A 202 -8.54 0.11 -17.78
CA LEU A 202 -8.46 -0.81 -16.66
C LEU A 202 -9.44 -1.95 -16.87
N ASN A 203 -8.96 -3.18 -16.90
CA ASN A 203 -9.80 -4.37 -16.74
C ASN A 203 -9.82 -4.75 -15.27
N VAL A 204 -11.02 -4.81 -14.70
CA VAL A 204 -11.28 -5.42 -13.39
C VAL A 204 -11.97 -6.75 -13.63
N THR A 205 -11.25 -7.85 -13.42
CA THR A 205 -11.78 -9.20 -13.56
C THR A 205 -12.01 -9.77 -12.17
N PHE A 206 -13.17 -10.39 -11.94
CA PHE A 206 -13.52 -11.00 -10.65
C PHE A 206 -14.43 -12.20 -10.84
N TYR A 207 -14.49 -13.06 -9.83
CA TYR A 207 -15.41 -14.20 -9.82
C TYR A 207 -16.47 -14.05 -8.74
N LEU A 208 -17.73 -14.28 -9.12
CA LEU A 208 -18.87 -14.38 -8.22
C LEU A 208 -19.25 -15.84 -8.00
N SER A 209 -19.32 -16.27 -6.74
CA SER A 209 -19.75 -17.63 -6.37
C SER A 209 -21.27 -17.84 -6.44
N ARG A 210 -22.04 -16.76 -6.52
CA ARG A 210 -23.51 -16.77 -6.68
C ARG A 210 -23.97 -15.51 -7.41
N PRO A 211 -25.18 -15.51 -8.01
CA PRO A 211 -25.74 -14.31 -8.62
C PRO A 211 -25.88 -13.19 -7.57
N GLU A 212 -25.35 -12.00 -7.86
CA GLU A 212 -25.29 -10.91 -6.89
C GLU A 212 -25.27 -9.53 -7.57
N ARG A 213 -25.68 -8.50 -6.81
CA ARG A 213 -25.52 -7.09 -7.17
C ARG A 213 -24.13 -6.62 -6.79
N VAL A 214 -23.44 -6.03 -7.74
CA VAL A 214 -22.07 -5.56 -7.60
C VAL A 214 -22.02 -4.06 -7.83
N LEU A 215 -21.39 -3.33 -6.92
CA LEU A 215 -21.03 -1.92 -7.05
C LEU A 215 -19.51 -1.80 -7.09
N LEU A 216 -18.97 -1.40 -8.23
CA LEU A 216 -17.56 -1.09 -8.38
C LEU A 216 -17.37 0.42 -8.41
N ARG A 217 -16.51 0.97 -7.55
CA ARG A 217 -16.19 2.40 -7.49
C ARG A 217 -14.69 2.64 -7.59
N ILE A 218 -14.29 3.60 -8.42
CA ILE A 218 -12.90 4.05 -8.56
C ILE A 218 -12.74 5.42 -7.92
N PHE A 219 -11.69 5.62 -7.15
CA PHE A 219 -11.33 6.85 -6.46
C PHE A 219 -9.91 7.26 -6.82
N ASP A 220 -9.65 8.57 -6.86
CA ASP A 220 -8.27 9.08 -6.87
C ASP A 220 -7.64 9.05 -5.46
N GLN A 221 -6.36 9.42 -5.37
CA GLN A 221 -5.63 9.48 -4.10
C GLN A 221 -6.22 10.44 -3.06
N ALA A 222 -7.06 11.40 -3.45
CA ALA A 222 -7.76 12.29 -2.53
C ALA A 222 -9.14 11.74 -2.11
N GLY A 223 -9.47 10.50 -2.49
CA GLY A 223 -10.76 9.86 -2.22
C GLY A 223 -11.89 10.37 -3.11
N ARG A 224 -11.61 11.14 -4.17
CA ARG A 224 -12.66 11.66 -5.06
C ARG A 224 -13.12 10.56 -6.02
N PRO A 225 -14.43 10.30 -6.15
CA PRO A 225 -14.92 9.28 -7.07
C PRO A 225 -14.67 9.70 -8.52
N ARG A 226 -14.14 8.77 -9.32
CA ARG A 226 -13.83 8.94 -10.74
C ARG A 226 -14.74 8.12 -11.65
N ALA A 227 -15.13 6.95 -11.19
CA ALA A 227 -16.14 6.13 -11.86
C ALA A 227 -16.90 5.28 -10.84
N ALA A 228 -18.13 4.92 -11.21
CA ALA A 228 -18.90 3.90 -10.52
C ALA A 228 -19.65 3.06 -11.56
N ARG A 229 -19.76 1.76 -11.33
CA ARG A 229 -20.51 0.83 -12.17
C ARG A 229 -21.32 -0.09 -11.25
N TYR A 230 -22.61 -0.19 -11.52
CA TYR A 230 -23.53 -1.01 -10.75
C TYR A 230 -24.21 -2.01 -11.69
N GLU A 231 -24.02 -3.30 -11.42
CA GLU A 231 -24.56 -4.36 -12.26
C GLU A 231 -25.07 -5.52 -11.40
N ARG A 232 -26.12 -6.19 -11.86
CA ARG A 232 -26.54 -7.48 -11.32
C ARG A 232 -25.99 -8.57 -12.23
N LEU A 233 -25.16 -9.43 -11.68
CA LEU A 233 -24.41 -10.42 -12.44
C LEU A 233 -24.78 -11.83 -12.00
N SER A 234 -24.69 -12.79 -12.92
CA SER A 234 -24.82 -14.21 -12.61
C SER A 234 -23.61 -14.72 -11.83
N GLN A 235 -23.68 -15.95 -11.31
CA GLN A 235 -22.48 -16.66 -10.89
C GLN A 235 -21.50 -16.77 -12.07
N GLY A 236 -20.20 -16.72 -11.77
CA GLY A 236 -19.13 -16.90 -12.76
C GLY A 236 -18.10 -15.76 -12.78
N THR A 237 -17.22 -15.83 -13.76
CA THR A 237 -16.18 -14.84 -14.01
C THR A 237 -16.75 -13.67 -14.80
N HIS A 238 -16.50 -12.45 -14.32
CA HIS A 238 -16.93 -11.21 -14.95
C HIS A 238 -15.73 -10.29 -15.18
N GLN A 239 -15.82 -9.48 -16.22
CA GLN A 239 -14.83 -8.45 -16.52
C GLN A 239 -15.54 -7.13 -16.74
N MET A 240 -15.15 -6.11 -15.96
CA MET A 240 -15.57 -4.74 -16.15
C MET A 240 -14.41 -3.92 -16.70
N VAL A 241 -14.66 -3.21 -17.80
CA VAL A 241 -13.67 -2.33 -18.43
C VAL A 241 -14.00 -0.88 -18.08
N PHE A 242 -12.98 -0.15 -17.63
CA PHE A 242 -13.06 1.28 -17.38
C PHE A 242 -12.13 2.02 -18.31
N ASP A 243 -12.66 3.04 -18.98
CA ASP A 243 -11.86 4.00 -19.73
C ASP A 243 -11.24 5.01 -18.75
N THR A 244 -9.93 5.12 -18.83
CA THR A 244 -9.08 5.94 -17.95
C THR A 244 -8.25 6.95 -18.74
N HIS A 245 -8.51 7.15 -20.05
CA HIS A 245 -7.70 8.06 -20.88
C HIS A 245 -7.64 9.49 -20.34
N ARG A 246 -8.72 9.95 -19.66
CA ARG A 246 -8.80 11.29 -19.06
C ARG A 246 -8.26 11.35 -17.63
N TYR A 247 -7.82 10.24 -17.08
CA TYR A 247 -7.33 10.20 -15.71
C TYR A 247 -5.91 10.76 -15.71
N ALA A 248 -5.61 11.63 -14.75
CA ALA A 248 -4.24 12.07 -14.53
C ALA A 248 -3.37 10.86 -14.14
N ALA A 249 -2.09 10.89 -14.51
CA ALA A 249 -1.13 9.90 -14.00
C ALA A 249 -1.11 9.93 -12.46
N GLY A 250 -1.10 8.76 -11.83
CA GLY A 250 -1.12 8.65 -10.38
C GLY A 250 -1.74 7.36 -9.85
N VAL A 251 -1.92 7.33 -8.53
CA VAL A 251 -2.53 6.23 -7.77
C VAL A 251 -4.05 6.37 -7.79
N TYR A 252 -4.71 5.23 -8.00
CA TYR A 252 -6.16 5.10 -7.88
C TYR A 252 -6.51 3.88 -7.03
N TYR A 253 -7.66 3.97 -6.36
CA TYR A 253 -8.24 2.91 -5.55
C TYR A 253 -9.54 2.43 -6.18
N CYS A 254 -9.82 1.15 -6.09
CA CYS A 254 -11.03 0.51 -6.56
C CYS A 254 -11.68 -0.26 -5.42
N ASN A 255 -12.97 -0.06 -5.21
CA ASN A 255 -13.78 -0.81 -4.26
C ASN A 255 -14.80 -1.63 -5.05
N LEU A 256 -14.87 -2.93 -4.80
CA LEU A 256 -15.88 -3.85 -5.31
C LEU A 256 -16.77 -4.27 -4.13
N THR A 257 -18.03 -3.88 -4.14
CA THR A 257 -18.97 -4.12 -3.05
C THR A 257 -20.14 -4.98 -3.51
N THR A 258 -20.46 -6.00 -2.73
CA THR A 258 -21.70 -6.79 -2.81
C THR A 258 -22.55 -6.55 -1.55
N SER A 259 -23.65 -7.29 -1.40
CA SER A 259 -24.57 -7.18 -0.26
C SER A 259 -23.91 -7.43 1.10
N GLY A 260 -22.85 -8.24 1.17
CA GLY A 260 -22.18 -8.61 2.42
C GLY A 260 -20.65 -8.63 2.34
N GLU A 261 -20.06 -8.22 1.23
CA GLU A 261 -18.61 -8.24 1.05
C GLU A 261 -18.11 -6.98 0.35
N LYS A 262 -16.89 -6.55 0.71
CA LYS A 262 -16.18 -5.46 0.05
C LYS A 262 -14.73 -5.87 -0.19
N LYS A 263 -14.26 -5.74 -1.42
CA LYS A 263 -12.84 -5.84 -1.78
C LYS A 263 -12.33 -4.46 -2.16
N CYS A 264 -11.12 -4.12 -1.70
CA CYS A 264 -10.46 -2.84 -1.97
C CYS A 264 -9.09 -3.12 -2.61
N GLY A 265 -8.74 -2.39 -3.66
CA GLY A 265 -7.54 -2.66 -4.44
C GLY A 265 -6.99 -1.41 -5.09
N LYS A 266 -5.70 -1.43 -5.43
CA LYS A 266 -4.95 -0.27 -5.92
C LYS A 266 -4.42 -0.52 -7.33
N PHE A 267 -4.45 0.50 -8.17
CA PHE A 267 -3.82 0.47 -9.49
C PHE A 267 -3.13 1.81 -9.84
N ILE A 268 -2.22 1.76 -10.81
CA ILE A 268 -1.38 2.89 -11.20
C ILE A 268 -1.70 3.28 -12.64
N LYS A 269 -2.09 4.54 -12.86
CA LYS A 269 -2.19 5.15 -14.19
C LYS A 269 -0.87 5.83 -14.51
N ILE A 270 -0.23 5.41 -15.61
CA ILE A 270 0.93 6.09 -16.20
C ILE A 270 0.46 6.95 -17.39
N PRO A 271 1.24 7.96 -17.82
CA PRO A 271 0.90 8.77 -18.99
C PRO A 271 0.48 7.93 -20.20
#